data_AF-A0A2E3J954-F1
#
_entry.id   AF-A0A2E3J954-F1
#
_cell.length_a   1.000
_cell.length_b   1.000
_cell.length_c   1.000
_cell.angle_alpha   90.00
_cell.angle_beta   90.00
_cell.angle_gamma   90.00
#
_symmetry.space_group_name_H-M   'P 1'
#
loop_
_entity.id
_entity.type
_entity.pdbx_description
1 polymer ?
#
loop_
_entity_poly.entity_id
_entity_poly.type
_entity_poly.pdbx_seq_one_letter_code
_entity_poly.pdbx_strand_id
1 'polypeptide(L)'
;MEATWRLRKDEATVFEGFVDHGVNLIDWFLMDILTPRGVVKHQVRFMKDPLENFKPISALVWQYQAQIEMKEYKAASEEEAAINALAPNTLEEFVNGVESALSTYQEN
;
A
#
# COMPACT_ATOMS: atom_id res chain seq x y z
N MET A 1 10.17 -3.21 -12.57
CA MET A 1 10.41 -1.84 -13.07
C MET A 1 11.63 -1.29 -12.33
N GLU A 2 12.38 -0.36 -12.93
CA GLU A 2 13.47 0.34 -12.22
C GLU A 2 12.93 1.68 -11.68
N ALA A 3 13.16 1.94 -10.40
CA ALA A 3 12.83 3.20 -9.75
C ALA A 3 14.11 3.91 -9.33
N THR A 4 14.11 5.24 -9.46
CA THR A 4 15.24 6.09 -9.10
C THR A 4 14.75 7.23 -8.22
N TRP A 5 15.36 7.37 -7.06
CA TRP A 5 15.11 8.48 -6.14
C TRP A 5 16.29 9.43 -6.16
N ARG A 6 16.01 10.73 -6.28
CA ARG A 6 17.01 11.80 -6.19
C ARG A 6 16.64 12.67 -5.01
N LEU A 7 17.46 12.58 -3.96
CA LEU A 7 17.12 13.11 -2.64
C LEU A 7 18.19 14.09 -2.19
N ARG A 8 17.78 15.18 -1.55
CA ARG A 8 18.72 16.01 -0.79
C ARG A 8 19.22 15.25 0.43
N LYS A 9 20.33 15.70 1.02
CA LYS A 9 20.97 15.04 2.17
C LYS A 9 20.00 14.68 3.30
N ASP A 10 19.12 15.60 3.68
CA ASP A 10 18.10 15.39 4.71
C ASP A 10 17.06 14.34 4.31
N GLU A 11 16.55 14.43 3.08
CA GLU A 11 15.60 13.46 2.52
C GLU A 11 16.23 12.06 2.36
N ALA A 12 17.51 12.00 2.01
CA ALA A 12 18.28 10.77 1.88
C ALA A 12 18.42 10.03 3.21
N THR A 13 18.73 10.74 4.30
CA THR A 13 18.78 10.14 5.64
C THR A 13 17.43 9.59 6.08
N VAL A 14 16.33 10.29 5.75
CA VAL A 14 14.97 9.78 6.04
C VAL A 14 14.67 8.53 5.22
N PHE A 15 15.07 8.52 3.94
CA PHE A 15 14.87 7.36 3.06
C PHE A 15 15.66 6.13 3.53
N GLU A 16 16.93 6.30 3.90
CA GLU A 16 17.76 5.22 4.47
C GLU A 16 17.12 4.64 5.73
N GLY A 17 16.71 5.50 6.68
CA GLY A 17 16.01 5.04 7.88
C GLY A 17 14.68 4.34 7.60
N PHE A 18 13.94 4.77 6.58
CA PHE A 18 12.73 4.07 6.12
C PHE A 18 13.06 2.68 5.56
N VAL A 19 14.14 2.53 4.81
CA VAL A 19 14.55 1.23 4.26
C VAL A 19 15.02 0.29 5.37
N ASP A 20 15.84 0.78 6.31
CA ASP A 20 16.41 -0.05 7.38
C ASP A 20 15.38 -0.45 8.44
N HIS A 21 14.35 0.37 8.66
CA HIS A 21 13.45 0.21 9.81
C HIS A 21 11.96 0.31 9.49
N GLY A 22 11.60 0.99 8.41
CA GLY A 22 10.21 1.29 8.04
C GLY A 22 9.57 0.24 7.14
N VAL A 23 10.36 -0.56 6.42
CA VAL A 23 9.87 -1.64 5.57
C VAL A 23 10.65 -2.93 5.77
N ASN A 24 9.94 -4.04 5.74
CA ASN A 24 10.56 -5.31 5.43
C ASN A 24 10.70 -5.38 3.91
N LEU A 25 11.92 -5.48 3.39
CA LEU A 25 12.22 -5.41 1.95
C LEU A 25 11.41 -6.41 1.10
N ILE A 26 10.97 -7.53 1.70
CA ILE A 26 10.22 -8.60 1.05
C ILE A 26 8.71 -8.27 0.95
N ASP A 27 8.21 -7.38 1.82
CA ASP A 27 6.78 -7.10 1.97
C ASP A 27 6.28 -5.99 1.06
N TRP A 28 4.98 -6.03 0.78
CA TRP A 28 4.29 -4.98 0.02
C TRP A 28 3.97 -3.79 0.93
N PHE A 29 4.33 -2.59 0.49
CA PHE A 29 4.02 -1.34 1.18
C PHE A 29 3.37 -0.34 0.23
N LEU A 30 2.66 0.64 0.79
CA LEU A 30 1.96 1.66 0.01
C LEU A 30 2.90 2.83 -0.32
N MET A 31 2.89 3.25 -1.58
CA MET A 31 3.63 4.42 -2.04
C MET A 31 2.78 5.22 -3.02
N ASP A 32 2.83 6.54 -2.90
CA ASP A 32 2.27 7.47 -3.86
C ASP A 32 3.22 7.60 -5.06
N ILE A 33 2.74 7.26 -6.27
CA ILE A 33 3.54 7.28 -7.50
C ILE A 33 2.93 8.28 -8.47
N LEU A 34 3.76 9.19 -8.96
CA LEU A 34 3.39 10.12 -10.02
C LEU A 34 3.29 9.37 -11.35
N THR A 35 2.09 9.35 -11.91
CA THR A 35 1.79 8.78 -13.23
C THR A 35 1.29 9.89 -14.16
N PRO A 36 1.19 9.65 -15.49
CA PRO A 36 0.54 10.59 -16.41
C PRO A 36 -0.91 10.95 -16.04
N ARG A 37 -1.57 10.15 -15.19
CA ARG A 37 -2.93 10.39 -14.68
C ARG A 37 -2.96 11.16 -13.36
N GLY A 38 -1.80 11.55 -12.84
CA GLY A 38 -1.64 12.16 -11.52
C GLY A 38 -0.97 11.22 -10.52
N VAL A 39 -1.01 11.61 -9.25
CA VAL A 39 -0.44 10.83 -8.14
C VAL A 39 -1.43 9.75 -7.73
N VAL A 40 -1.03 8.49 -7.84
CA VAL A 40 -1.89 7.33 -7.54
C VAL A 40 -1.18 6.42 -6.55
N LYS A 41 -1.92 5.91 -5.56
CA LYS A 41 -1.41 4.92 -4.60
C LYS A 41 -1.16 3.59 -5.27
N HIS A 42 0.00 3.03 -4.99
CA HIS A 42 0.39 1.71 -5.45
C HIS A 42 0.90 0.88 -4.29
N GLN A 43 0.68 -0.44 -4.36
CA GLN A 43 1.44 -1.37 -3.55
C GLN A 43 2.74 -1.68 -4.30
N VAL A 44 3.85 -1.43 -3.63
CA VAL A 44 5.19 -1.66 -4.14
C VAL A 44 5.97 -2.55 -3.20
N ARG A 45 6.92 -3.28 -3.75
CA ARG A 45 7.93 -4.00 -2.98
C ARG A 45 9.28 -3.87 -3.65
N PHE A 46 10.33 -3.86 -2.84
CA PHE A 46 11.70 -3.88 -3.33
C PHE A 46 12.08 -5.30 -3.75
N MET A 47 12.64 -5.46 -4.94
CA MET A 47 13.17 -6.75 -5.39
C MET A 47 14.62 -6.96 -4.95
N LYS A 48 15.32 -5.85 -4.71
CA LYS A 48 16.67 -5.76 -4.18
C LYS A 48 16.73 -4.55 -3.26
N ASP A 49 17.66 -4.61 -2.31
CA ASP A 49 17.89 -3.52 -1.38
C ASP A 49 18.28 -2.23 -2.16
N PRO A 50 17.50 -1.13 -2.02
CA PRO A 50 17.80 0.14 -2.68
C PRO A 50 19.10 0.79 -2.18
N LEU A 51 19.64 0.37 -1.03
CA LEU A 51 20.89 0.87 -0.44
C LEU A 51 22.12 0.20 -1.03
N GLU A 52 21.99 -0.89 -1.80
CA GLU A 52 23.11 -1.51 -2.51
C GLU A 52 23.57 -0.68 -3.72
N ASN A 53 22.73 0.21 -4.26
CA ASN A 53 23.03 0.97 -5.46
C ASN A 53 22.68 2.45 -5.30
N PHE A 54 23.56 3.16 -4.59
CA PHE A 54 23.47 4.60 -4.42
C PHE A 54 24.75 5.31 -4.86
N LYS A 55 24.61 6.57 -5.30
CA LYS A 55 25.74 7.42 -5.65
C LYS A 55 25.43 8.90 -5.39
N PRO A 56 26.43 9.69 -4.96
CA PRO A 56 26.28 11.13 -4.92
C PRO A 56 26.23 11.69 -6.35
N ILE A 57 25.20 12.47 -6.68
CA ILE A 57 25.15 13.26 -7.93
C ILE A 57 25.88 14.59 -7.73
N SER A 58 25.80 15.15 -6.52
CA SER A 58 26.49 16.38 -6.13
C SER A 58 26.77 16.36 -4.62
N ALA A 59 27.40 17.41 -4.09
CA ALA A 59 27.65 17.54 -2.65
C ALA A 59 26.38 17.50 -1.79
N LEU A 60 25.20 17.77 -2.38
CA LEU A 60 23.93 17.88 -1.66
C LEU A 60 22.88 16.87 -2.11
N VAL A 61 23.09 16.17 -3.22
CA VAL A 61 22.08 15.31 -3.85
C VAL A 61 22.61 13.90 -4.04
N TRP A 62 21.83 12.94 -3.56
CA TRP A 62 22.09 11.51 -3.66
C TRP A 62 21.09 10.86 -4.61
N GLN A 63 21.56 9.86 -5.35
CA GLN A 63 20.72 9.01 -6.18
C GLN A 63 20.70 7.60 -5.62
N TYR A 64 19.50 7.05 -5.43
CA TYR A 64 19.28 5.64 -5.10
C TYR A 64 18.55 4.99 -6.28
N GLN A 65 18.93 3.76 -6.61
CA GLN A 65 18.30 3.02 -7.70
C GLN A 65 17.97 1.60 -7.26
N ALA A 66 16.73 1.16 -7.50
CA ALA A 66 16.30 -0.18 -7.15
C ALA A 66 15.33 -0.75 -8.18
N GLN A 67 15.30 -2.08 -8.25
CA GLN A 67 14.24 -2.79 -8.95
C GLN A 67 13.04 -2.94 -8.01
N ILE A 68 11.88 -2.49 -8.48
CA ILE A 68 10.61 -2.61 -7.75
C ILE A 68 9.60 -3.42 -8.55
N GLU A 69 8.74 -4.11 -7.82
CA GLU A 69 7.45 -4.57 -8.33
C GLU A 69 6.35 -3.62 -7.86
N MET A 70 5.35 -3.45 -8.71
CA MET A 70 4.27 -2.51 -8.50
C MET A 70 2.95 -3.14 -8.95
N LYS A 71 1.93 -3.00 -8.12
CA LYS A 71 0.54 -3.30 -8.46
C LYS A 71 -0.34 -2.13 -8.05
N GLU A 72 -1.32 -1.83 -8.89
CA GLU A 72 -2.27 -0.74 -8.64
C GLU A 72 -3.02 -1.01 -7.34
N TYR A 73 -3.02 -0.04 -6.43
CA TYR A 73 -3.86 -0.13 -5.25
C TYR A 73 -5.26 0.35 -5.66
N LYS A 74 -6.14 -0.61 -5.94
CA LYS A 74 -7.57 -0.32 -6.03
C LYS A 74 -8.08 -0.17 -4.59
N ALA A 75 -8.23 1.06 -4.14
CA ALA A 75 -9.04 1.33 -2.96
C ALA A 75 -10.44 0.79 -3.27
N ALA A 76 -10.92 -0.15 -2.45
CA ALA A 76 -12.29 -0.62 -2.57
C ALA A 76 -13.23 0.60 -2.50
N SER A 77 -14.19 0.69 -3.42
CA SER A 77 -15.27 1.67 -3.23
C SER A 77 -15.98 1.39 -1.89
N GLU A 78 -16.70 2.36 -1.33
CA GLU A 78 -17.50 2.10 -0.12
C GLU A 78 -18.45 0.91 -0.30
N GLU A 79 -18.98 0.75 -1.51
CA GLU A 79 -19.83 -0.38 -1.91
C GLU A 79 -19.06 -1.70 -1.91
N GLU A 80 -17.88 -1.76 -2.51
CA GLU A 80 -17.01 -2.94 -2.48
C GLU A 80 -16.54 -3.28 -1.05
N ALA A 81 -16.31 -2.27 -0.22
CA ALA A 81 -15.95 -2.45 1.19
C ALA A 81 -17.11 -3.05 1.99
N ALA A 82 -18.34 -2.55 1.78
CA ALA A 82 -19.54 -3.08 2.40
C ALA A 82 -19.78 -4.55 1.98
N ILE A 83 -19.65 -4.86 0.69
CA ILE A 83 -19.78 -6.23 0.17
C ILE A 83 -18.75 -7.16 0.81
N ASN A 84 -17.48 -6.75 0.88
CA ASN A 84 -16.42 -7.56 1.49
C ASN A 84 -16.63 -7.77 2.99
N ALA A 85 -17.17 -6.78 3.72
CA ALA A 85 -17.47 -6.90 5.15
C ALA A 85 -18.61 -7.88 5.44
N LEU A 86 -19.55 -8.02 4.51
CA LEU A 86 -20.70 -8.92 4.63
C LEU A 86 -20.34 -10.36 4.22
N ALA A 87 -19.26 -10.56 3.47
CA ALA A 87 -18.82 -11.88 3.01
C ALA A 87 -18.64 -12.87 4.18
N PRO A 88 -19.14 -14.11 4.06
CA PRO A 88 -19.63 -14.75 2.84
C PRO A 88 -21.07 -14.41 2.45
N ASN A 89 -21.80 -13.65 3.26
CA ASN A 89 -23.21 -13.35 3.04
C ASN A 89 -23.41 -12.09 2.19
N THR A 90 -24.54 -12.02 1.52
CA THR A 90 -25.06 -10.78 0.93
C THR A 90 -25.72 -9.89 1.98
N LEU A 91 -25.98 -8.63 1.65
CA LEU A 91 -26.71 -7.72 2.54
C LEU A 91 -28.10 -8.26 2.89
N GLU A 92 -28.81 -8.83 1.92
CA GLU A 92 -30.14 -9.39 2.12
C GLU A 92 -30.09 -10.61 3.06
N GLU A 93 -29.12 -11.51 2.87
CA GLU A 93 -28.93 -12.66 3.77
C GLU A 93 -28.56 -12.23 5.19
N PHE A 94 -27.74 -11.18 5.33
CA PHE A 94 -27.40 -10.62 6.63
C PHE A 94 -28.65 -10.05 7.34
N VAL A 95 -29.45 -9.24 6.64
CA VAL A 95 -30.69 -8.65 7.19
C VAL A 95 -31.67 -9.75 7.58
N ASN A 96 -31.90 -10.73 6.71
CA ASN A 96 -32.80 -11.84 6.98
C ASN A 96 -32.33 -12.68 8.18
N GLY A 97 -31.01 -12.88 8.34
CA GLY A 97 -30.41 -13.55 9.49
C GLY A 97 -30.64 -12.80 10.79
N VAL A 98 -30.48 -11.48 10.79
CA VAL A 98 -30.72 -10.62 11.95
C VAL A 98 -32.21 -10.61 12.33
N GLU A 99 -33.12 -10.48 11.37
CA GLU A 99 -34.56 -10.52 11.61
C GLU A 99 -35.01 -11.86 12.19
N SER A 100 -34.48 -12.97 11.66
CA SER A 100 -34.76 -14.32 12.16
C SER A 100 -34.24 -14.52 13.59
N ALA A 101 -33.04 -14.01 13.89
CA ALA A 101 -32.46 -14.09 15.23
C ALA A 101 -33.26 -13.27 16.25
N LEU A 102 -33.69 -12.06 15.88
CA LEU A 102 -34.54 -11.21 16.73
C LEU A 102 -35.91 -11.83 16.98
N SER A 103 -36.52 -12.42 15.95
CA SER A 103 -37.81 -13.11 16.08
C SER A 103 -37.70 -14.30 17.02
N THR A 104 -36.64 -15.11 16.89
CA THR A 104 -36.36 -16.24 17.82
C THR A 104 -36.14 -15.75 19.26
N TYR A 105 -35.52 -14.58 19.44
CA TYR A 105 -35.33 -13.98 20.76
C TYR A 105 -36.61 -13.44 21.38
N GLN A 106 -37.57 -12.98 20.57
CA GLN A 106 -38.87 -12.45 21.05
C GLN A 106 -39.91 -13.55 21.30
N GLU A 107 -39.75 -14.72 20.68
CA GLU A 107 -40.62 -15.88 20.89
C GLU A 107 -40.26 -16.72 22.14
N ASN A 108 -39.17 -16.37 22.85
CA ASN A 108 -38.84 -16.87 24.19
C ASN A 108 -39.14 -15.84 25.28
#